data_AF-A0A846EXY7-F1
#
_entry.id   AF-A0A846EXY7-F1
#
_cell.length_a   1.000
_cell.length_b   1.000
_cell.length_c   1.000
_cell.angle_alpha   90.00
_cell.angle_beta   90.00
_cell.angle_gamma   90.00
#
_symmetry.space_group_name_H-M   'P 1'
#
loop_
_entity.id
_entity.type
_entity.pdbx_description
1 polymer ?
#
loop_
_entity_poly.entity_id
_entity_poly.type
_entity_poly.pdbx_seq_one_letter_code
_entity_poly.pdbx_strand_id
1 'polypeptide(L)'
;MARFPVDQIIISSNQHSYRQNSYFLTTKKYPYEVQQINLQRLDKAWKRWLIPGKAGKRGGRPRFKKSGKLRSFCFSRVNHPKAAIKFDGKQIISTRFGAIRVIVHRPIPDEFTIKTATITKKASA
;
A
#
# COMPACT_ATOMS: atom_id res chain seq x y z
N MET A 1 6.82 19.38 -2.64
CA MET A 1 5.80 19.03 -1.63
C MET A 1 4.97 17.85 -2.11
N ALA A 2 5.04 16.69 -1.46
CA ALA A 2 4.11 15.59 -1.74
C ALA A 2 2.77 15.91 -1.07
N ARG A 3 1.77 16.30 -1.86
CA ARG A 3 0.40 16.48 -1.42
C ARG A 3 -0.18 15.09 -1.15
N PHE A 4 -0.13 14.64 0.10
CA PHE A 4 -0.77 13.39 0.48
C PHE A 4 -2.29 13.61 0.55
N PRO A 5 -3.10 12.78 -0.12
CA PRO A 5 -4.56 12.88 0.01
C PRO A 5 -4.92 12.66 1.48
N VAL A 6 -5.83 13.50 1.99
CA VAL A 6 -6.22 13.57 3.41
C VAL A 6 -6.83 12.24 3.90
N ASP A 7 -7.19 11.33 2.99
CA ASP A 7 -7.92 10.06 3.21
C ASP A 7 -7.04 8.80 3.36
N GLN A 8 -5.71 8.96 3.54
CA GLN A 8 -4.76 7.84 3.54
C GLN A 8 -3.97 7.76 4.84
N ILE A 9 -4.02 6.60 5.51
CA ILE A 9 -3.13 6.31 6.65
C ILE A 9 -1.94 5.47 6.17
N ILE A 10 -0.74 6.00 6.38
CA ILE A 10 0.52 5.27 6.19
C ILE A 10 0.91 4.69 7.53
N ILE A 11 0.92 3.36 7.63
CA ILE A 11 1.26 2.66 8.87
C ILE A 11 2.62 2.02 8.68
N SER A 12 3.59 2.51 9.45
CA SER A 12 4.93 1.93 9.53
C SER A 12 5.01 1.01 10.74
N SER A 13 5.15 -0.29 10.53
CA SER A 13 5.44 -1.23 11.61
C SER A 13 6.96 -1.38 11.79
N ASN A 14 7.44 -1.21 13.02
CA ASN A 14 8.78 -1.61 13.47
C ASN A 14 8.68 -3.04 14.03
N GLN A 15 8.61 -4.05 13.17
CA GLN A 15 8.63 -5.45 13.59
C GLN A 15 9.84 -6.16 12.96
N HIS A 16 10.72 -6.67 13.83
CA HIS A 16 12.04 -7.22 13.50
C HIS A 16 12.02 -8.66 12.95
N SER A 17 10.91 -9.39 13.03
CA SER A 17 10.90 -10.84 12.71
C SER A 17 9.76 -11.24 11.77
N TYR A 18 9.98 -11.05 10.47
CA TYR A 18 9.35 -11.89 9.46
C TYR A 18 10.42 -12.30 8.44
N ARG A 19 10.85 -13.57 8.53
CA ARG A 19 11.65 -14.23 7.50
C ARG A 19 10.86 -14.17 6.18
N GLN A 20 11.29 -13.28 5.29
CA GLN A 20 10.74 -13.16 3.95
C GLN A 20 11.40 -14.24 3.09
N ASN A 21 10.84 -15.45 3.12
CA ASN A 21 11.15 -16.41 2.09
C ASN A 21 10.64 -15.86 0.74
N SER A 22 11.44 -16.06 -0.30
CA SER A 22 11.27 -15.60 -1.68
C SER A 22 9.92 -16.02 -2.28
N TYR A 23 8.86 -15.26 -2.03
CA TYR A 23 7.51 -15.53 -2.54
C TYR A 23 6.92 -14.31 -3.26
N PHE A 24 7.65 -13.73 -4.21
CA PHE A 24 7.07 -12.70 -5.08
C PHE A 24 6.23 -13.29 -6.24
N LEU A 25 6.14 -14.62 -6.37
CA LEU A 25 5.54 -15.27 -7.55
C LEU A 25 4.25 -16.08 -7.30
N THR A 26 3.80 -16.29 -6.06
CA THR A 26 2.55 -17.02 -5.81
C THR A 26 1.38 -16.06 -5.59
N THR A 27 0.69 -15.67 -6.66
CA THR A 27 -0.50 -14.78 -6.64
C THR A 27 -1.61 -15.28 -5.71
N LYS A 28 -1.69 -16.60 -5.47
CA LYS A 28 -2.68 -17.23 -4.59
C LYS A 28 -2.59 -16.80 -3.10
N LYS A 29 -1.49 -16.17 -2.66
CA LYS A 29 -1.27 -15.84 -1.23
C LYS A 29 -1.73 -14.44 -0.79
N TYR A 30 -2.00 -13.51 -1.71
CA TYR A 30 -2.29 -12.11 -1.37
C TYR A 30 -3.70 -11.69 -1.78
N PRO A 31 -4.38 -10.80 -1.03
CA PRO A 31 -5.70 -10.31 -1.42
C PRO A 31 -5.67 -9.71 -2.83
N TYR A 32 -6.69 -10.02 -3.64
CA TYR A 32 -6.79 -9.56 -5.03
C TYR A 32 -6.73 -8.03 -5.15
N GLU A 33 -7.26 -7.30 -4.17
CA GLU A 33 -7.26 -5.83 -4.13
C GLU A 33 -5.84 -5.25 -4.22
N VAL A 34 -4.90 -5.84 -3.49
CA VAL A 34 -3.51 -5.39 -3.44
C VAL A 34 -2.85 -5.60 -4.81
N GLN A 35 -3.17 -6.73 -5.45
CA GLN A 35 -2.67 -7.05 -6.80
C GLN A 35 -3.23 -6.10 -7.84
N GLN A 36 -4.54 -5.81 -7.77
CA GLN A 36 -5.22 -4.90 -8.68
C GLN A 36 -4.64 -3.48 -8.63
N ILE A 37 -4.32 -2.98 -7.44
CA ILE A 37 -3.69 -1.66 -7.29
C ILE A 37 -2.29 -1.63 -7.93
N ASN A 38 -1.52 -2.71 -7.82
CA ASN A 38 -0.22 -2.80 -8.46
C ASN A 38 -0.33 -2.82 -9.99
N LEU A 39 -1.32 -3.54 -10.53
CA LEU A 39 -1.61 -3.53 -11.97
C LEU A 39 -2.05 -2.14 -12.46
N GLN A 40 -2.91 -1.44 -11.71
CA GLN A 40 -3.30 -0.07 -12.04
C GLN A 40 -2.11 0.90 -12.03
N ARG A 41 -1.19 0.75 -11.07
CA ARG A 41 0.05 1.55 -11.01
C ARG A 41 0.95 1.28 -12.21
N LEU A 42 1.04 0.01 -12.63
CA LEU A 42 1.79 -0.39 -13.80
C LEU A 42 1.18 0.23 -15.07
N ASP A 43 -0.11 0.01 -15.31
CA ASP A 43 -0.85 0.56 -16.45
C ASP A 43 -0.69 2.09 -16.55
N LYS A 44 -0.88 2.80 -15.43
CA LYS A 44 -0.69 4.26 -15.39
C LYS A 44 0.73 4.70 -15.75
N ALA A 45 1.75 3.93 -15.34
CA ALA A 45 3.14 4.24 -15.69
C ALA A 45 3.40 4.02 -17.18
N TRP A 46 2.89 2.94 -17.76
CA TRP A 46 3.02 2.65 -19.19
C TRP A 46 2.27 3.66 -20.06
N LYS A 47 1.03 4.00 -19.70
CA LYS A 47 0.25 5.04 -20.39
C LYS A 47 0.98 6.38 -20.42
N ARG A 48 1.61 6.79 -19.32
CA ARG A 48 2.41 8.04 -19.25
C ARG A 48 3.63 8.04 -20.15
N TRP A 49 4.19 6.87 -20.45
CA TRP A 49 5.35 6.74 -21.33
C TRP A 49 4.94 6.68 -22.81
N LEU A 50 3.88 5.93 -23.13
CA LEU A 50 3.41 5.74 -24.49
C LEU A 50 2.61 6.94 -25.01
N ILE A 51 1.72 7.49 -24.18
CA ILE A 51 0.78 8.55 -24.56
C ILE A 51 1.33 9.91 -24.09
N PRO A 52 1.62 10.85 -25.00
CA PRO A 52 2.04 12.20 -24.62
C PRO A 52 0.91 12.94 -23.89
N GLY A 53 1.26 13.73 -22.87
CA GLY A 53 0.29 14.57 -22.18
C GLY A 53 -0.14 15.79 -23.00
N LYS A 54 -1.04 16.62 -22.44
CA LYS A 54 -1.52 17.86 -23.09
C LYS A 54 -0.40 18.81 -23.54
N ALA A 55 0.74 18.81 -22.84
CA ALA A 55 1.92 19.62 -23.17
C ALA A 55 2.84 18.96 -24.22
N GLY A 56 2.42 17.89 -24.89
CA GLY A 56 3.18 17.14 -25.90
C GLY A 56 4.34 16.29 -25.34
N LYS A 57 4.73 16.48 -24.07
CA LYS A 57 5.84 15.76 -23.44
C LYS A 57 5.39 14.38 -22.95
N ARG A 58 6.21 13.36 -23.22
CA ARG A 58 6.09 12.00 -22.68
C ARG A 58 6.83 11.86 -21.35
N GLY A 59 6.32 11.01 -20.46
CA GLY A 59 7.08 10.58 -19.29
C GLY A 59 8.26 9.71 -19.69
N GLY A 60 9.26 9.59 -18.81
CA GLY A 60 10.36 8.64 -19.02
C GLY A 60 9.88 7.18 -19.01
N ARG A 61 10.67 6.28 -19.62
CA ARG A 61 10.37 4.84 -19.67
C ARG A 61 10.22 4.28 -18.24
N PRO A 62 9.13 3.55 -17.92
CA PRO A 62 8.95 2.96 -16.60
C PRO A 62 10.08 1.99 -16.29
N ARG A 63 10.56 2.02 -15.04
CA ARG A 63 11.60 1.13 -14.54
C ARG A 63 11.06 0.31 -13.39
N PHE A 64 11.34 -0.99 -13.40
CA PHE A 64 11.00 -1.84 -12.26
C PHE A 64 11.86 -1.49 -11.05
N LYS A 65 11.24 -1.54 -9.88
CA LYS A 65 11.94 -1.39 -8.60
C LYS A 65 12.75 -2.66 -8.32
N LYS A 66 13.95 -2.49 -7.79
CA LYS A 66 14.73 -3.62 -7.23
C LYS A 66 13.94 -4.27 -6.09
N SER A 67 14.16 -5.56 -5.83
CA SER A 67 13.46 -6.35 -4.80
C SER A 67 13.41 -5.65 -3.44
N GLY A 68 14.54 -5.10 -2.96
CA GLY A 68 14.62 -4.35 -1.70
C GLY A 68 13.82 -3.04 -1.65
N LYS A 69 13.29 -2.54 -2.77
CA LYS A 69 12.49 -1.31 -2.85
C LYS A 69 10.98 -1.56 -2.90
N LEU A 70 10.53 -2.82 -2.95
CA LEU A 70 9.12 -3.22 -2.93
C LEU A 70 8.72 -3.62 -1.50
N ARG A 71 8.43 -2.61 -0.66
CA ARG A 71 8.29 -2.79 0.80
C ARG A 71 6.92 -2.43 1.36
N SER A 72 5.97 -2.10 0.48
CA SER A 72 4.67 -1.57 0.88
C SER A 72 3.53 -2.31 0.19
N PHE A 73 2.48 -2.62 0.94
CA PHE A 73 1.20 -3.08 0.42
C PHE A 73 0.16 -1.98 0.57
N CYS A 74 -0.65 -1.78 -0.47
CA CYS A 74 -1.71 -0.79 -0.49
C CYS A 74 -3.06 -1.50 -0.56
N PHE A 75 -4.00 -1.03 0.25
CA PHE A 75 -5.36 -1.54 0.34
C PHE A 75 -6.31 -0.39 -0.02
N SER A 76 -7.21 -0.64 -0.96
CA SER A 76 -8.16 0.36 -1.45
C SER A 76 -9.37 0.55 -0.54
N ARG A 77 -9.58 -0.39 0.39
CA ARG A 77 -10.71 -0.39 1.33
C ARG A 77 -10.23 -0.77 2.72
N VAL A 78 -10.72 -0.05 3.72
CA VAL A 78 -10.50 -0.30 5.14
C VAL A 78 -11.86 -0.29 5.83
N ASN A 79 -12.08 -1.17 6.81
CA ASN A 79 -13.34 -1.24 7.58
C ASN A 79 -14.61 -1.45 6.75
N HIS A 80 -14.48 -2.05 5.57
CA HIS A 80 -15.61 -2.45 4.73
C HIS A 80 -15.92 -3.95 4.92
N PRO A 81 -17.17 -4.42 4.77
CA PRO A 81 -17.49 -5.86 4.88
C PRO A 81 -16.68 -6.75 3.93
N LYS A 82 -16.30 -6.21 2.76
CA LYS A 82 -15.44 -6.86 1.76
C LYS A 82 -13.96 -6.50 1.86
N ALA A 83 -13.54 -5.73 2.88
CA ALA A 83 -12.15 -5.31 3.02
C ALA A 83 -11.27 -6.45 3.55
N ALA A 84 -10.06 -6.56 3.01
CA ALA A 84 -9.03 -7.48 3.53
C ALA A 84 -8.34 -6.97 4.81
N ILE A 85 -8.64 -5.73 5.22
CA ILE A 85 -8.09 -5.04 6.39
C ILE A 85 -9.19 -4.36 7.19
N LYS A 86 -9.11 -4.55 8.50
CA LYS A 86 -9.85 -3.78 9.51
C LYS A 86 -8.87 -3.00 10.37
N PHE A 87 -9.28 -1.83 10.82
CA PHE A 87 -8.54 -0.96 11.70
C PHE A 87 -9.42 -0.52 12.86
N ASP A 88 -8.93 -0.77 14.07
CA ASP A 88 -9.64 -0.59 15.34
C ASP A 88 -9.03 0.56 16.18
N GLY A 89 -8.37 1.53 15.54
CA GLY A 89 -7.68 2.63 16.23
C GLY A 89 -6.31 2.24 16.82
N LYS A 90 -6.19 1.03 17.39
CA LYS A 90 -4.97 0.53 18.05
C LYS A 90 -4.25 -0.56 17.27
N GLN A 91 -4.97 -1.25 16.39
CA GLN A 91 -4.43 -2.37 15.63
C GLN A 91 -5.07 -2.48 14.25
N ILE A 92 -4.29 -3.02 13.32
CA ILE A 92 -4.77 -3.50 12.03
C ILE A 92 -4.97 -5.00 12.13
N ILE A 93 -6.14 -5.48 11.76
CA ILE A 93 -6.44 -6.90 11.66
C ILE A 93 -6.54 -7.25 10.19
N SER A 94 -5.74 -8.22 9.74
CA SER A 94 -5.85 -8.78 8.40
C SER A 94 -5.88 -10.29 8.48
N THR A 95 -6.73 -10.91 7.66
CA THR A 95 -6.83 -12.38 7.55
C THR A 95 -5.48 -13.03 7.26
N ARG A 96 -4.57 -12.32 6.57
CA ARG A 96 -3.27 -12.89 6.15
C ARG A 96 -2.11 -12.55 7.07
N PHE A 97 -2.09 -11.34 7.64
CA PHE A 97 -0.97 -10.85 8.46
C PHE A 97 -1.22 -10.99 9.96
N GLY A 98 -2.45 -11.35 10.37
CA GLY A 98 -2.87 -11.34 11.76
C GLY A 98 -3.14 -9.91 12.26
N ALA A 99 -3.14 -9.75 13.58
CA ALA A 99 -3.27 -8.46 14.23
C ALA A 99 -1.89 -7.78 14.35
N ILE A 100 -1.77 -6.59 13.77
CA ILE A 100 -0.57 -5.75 13.82
C ILE A 100 -0.88 -4.55 14.70
N ARG A 101 -0.14 -4.38 15.79
CA ARG A 101 -0.26 -3.19 16.64
C ARG A 101 0.19 -1.94 15.89
N VAL A 102 -0.58 -0.87 16.04
CA VAL A 102 -0.34 0.42 15.40
C VAL A 102 -0.23 1.50 16.46
N ILE A 103 0.84 2.28 16.36
CA ILE A 103 0.98 3.52 17.12
C ILE A 103 0.52 4.64 16.20
N VAL A 104 -0.57 5.30 16.58
CA VAL A 104 -1.10 6.45 15.86
C VAL A 104 -0.57 7.71 16.53
N HIS A 105 0.24 8.49 15.81
CA HIS A 105 0.85 9.71 16.36
C HIS A 105 -0.16 10.87 16.54
N ARG A 106 -1.28 10.85 15.82
CA ARG A 106 -2.34 11.85 15.91
C ARG A 106 -3.69 11.15 16.04
N PRO A 107 -4.57 11.54 16.97
CA PRO A 107 -5.90 10.97 17.04
C PRO A 107 -6.62 11.16 15.70
N ILE A 108 -7.31 10.12 15.26
CA ILE A 108 -8.14 10.17 14.05
C ILE A 108 -9.47 10.77 14.48
N PRO A 109 -9.99 11.81 13.81
CA PRO A 109 -11.29 12.38 14.15
C PRO A 109 -12.41 11.33 14.10
N ASP A 110 -13.38 11.42 15.01
CA ASP A 110 -14.40 10.38 15.17
C ASP A 110 -15.25 10.14 13.91
N GLU A 111 -15.48 11.18 13.09
CA GLU A 111 -16.25 11.09 11.85
C GLU A 111 -15.40 10.69 10.63
N PHE A 112 -14.12 10.39 10.81
CA PHE A 112 -13.21 10.13 9.71
C PHE A 112 -13.26 8.66 9.24
N THR A 113 -13.92 8.43 8.09
CA THR A 113 -13.88 7.13 7.44
C THR A 113 -12.57 6.92 6.69
N ILE A 114 -11.73 5.99 7.16
CA ILE A 114 -10.48 5.63 6.50
C ILE A 114 -10.79 4.90 5.18
N LYS A 115 -10.44 5.51 4.05
CA LYS A 115 -10.69 4.91 2.74
C LYS A 115 -9.60 3.93 2.34
N THR A 116 -8.34 4.32 2.54
CA THR A 116 -7.18 3.56 2.06
C THR A 116 -6.12 3.41 3.13
N ALA A 117 -5.45 2.25 3.14
CA ALA A 117 -4.33 1.98 4.03
C ALA A 117 -3.11 1.54 3.23
N THR A 118 -1.93 1.99 3.65
CA THR A 118 -0.66 1.49 3.13
C THR A 118 0.22 1.02 4.28
N ILE A 119 0.48 -0.28 4.29
CA ILE A 119 1.40 -0.91 5.25
C ILE A 119 2.78 -0.91 4.64
N THR A 120 3.76 -0.31 5.31
CA THR A 120 5.15 -0.28 4.84
C THR A 120 6.06 -0.93 5.88
N LYS A 121 6.88 -1.90 5.44
CA LYS A 121 7.96 -2.45 6.26
C LYS A 121 9.07 -1.41 6.33
N LYS A 122 9.37 -0.87 7.52
CA LYS A 122 10.54 -0.01 7.75
C LYS A 122 11.82 -0.85 7.75
N ALA A 123 12.93 -0.28 7.28
CA ALA A 123 14.23 -0.97 7.33
C ALA A 123 14.63 -0.96 8.80
N SER A 124 14.97 -2.13 9.36
CA SER A 124 15.87 -2.09 10.50
C SER A 124 17.19 -1.56 9.94
N ALA A 125 17.69 -0.49 10.56
CA ALA A 125 19.09 -0.12 10.45
C ALA A 125 19.96 -1.29 10.94
#